data_AF-A0A1Q3BBP1-F1
#
_entry.id   AF-A0A1Q3BBP1-F1
#
_cell.length_a   1.000
_cell.length_b   1.000
_cell.length_c   1.000
_cell.angle_alpha   90.00
_cell.angle_beta   90.00
_cell.angle_gamma   90.00
#
_symmetry.space_group_name_H-M   'P 1'
#
loop_
_entity.id
_entity.type
_entity.pdbx_description
1 polymer ?
#
loop_
_entity_poly.entity_id
_entity_poly.type
_entity_poly.pdbx_seq_one_letter_code
_entity_poly.pdbx_strand_id
1 'polypeptide(L)'
;MINQINGEYENQDEEMIKYLSKLRSLISKFQYFHLLIIPWANNNRADILSKLATAKEIPRMGNIFREDMQNLSIIENDDVMDIDVETSWMDLIISWLMDGVLLVDTMEARIVTYKSNRFYLKDKILYKKSYAPPLLRFL
;
A
#
# COMPACT_ATOMS: atom_id res chain seq x y z
N MET A 1 -16.56 6.48 -23.22
CA MET A 1 -15.35 6.70 -22.41
C MET A 1 -14.10 6.97 -23.25
N ILE A 2 -13.63 6.07 -24.14
CA ILE A 2 -12.45 6.39 -24.98
C ILE A 2 -12.66 7.64 -25.83
N ASN A 3 -13.79 7.72 -26.53
CA ASN A 3 -14.12 8.89 -27.34
C ASN A 3 -14.22 10.17 -26.50
N GLN A 4 -14.57 10.07 -25.21
CA GLN A 4 -14.58 11.22 -24.28
C GLN A 4 -13.16 11.59 -23.81
N ILE A 5 -12.29 10.60 -23.62
CA ILE A 5 -10.88 10.81 -23.26
C ILE A 5 -10.12 11.45 -24.43
N ASN A 6 -10.41 11.00 -25.65
CA ASN A 6 -9.88 11.53 -26.91
C ASN A 6 -10.46 12.90 -27.29
N GLY A 7 -11.49 13.39 -26.57
CA GLY A 7 -12.12 14.70 -26.81
C GLY A 7 -13.12 14.71 -27.97
N GLU A 8 -13.55 13.56 -28.47
CA GLU A 8 -14.53 13.41 -29.56
C GLU A 8 -15.99 13.55 -29.07
N TYR A 9 -16.21 13.58 -27.75
CA TYR A 9 -17.54 13.76 -27.13
C TYR A 9 -17.45 14.66 -25.90
N GLU A 10 -18.31 15.68 -25.84
CA GLU A 10 -18.39 16.64 -24.73
C GLU A 10 -19.35 16.10 -23.64
N ASN A 11 -18.92 16.14 -22.38
CA ASN A 11 -19.68 15.60 -21.25
C ASN A 11 -20.34 16.73 -20.46
N GLN A 12 -21.63 16.58 -20.16
CA GLN A 12 -22.39 17.54 -19.35
C GLN A 12 -22.42 17.20 -17.85
N ASP A 13 -21.86 16.06 -17.45
CA ASP A 13 -21.86 15.59 -16.06
C ASP A 13 -20.61 16.10 -15.31
N GLU A 14 -20.83 16.93 -14.29
CA GLU A 14 -19.77 17.56 -13.49
C GLU A 14 -18.85 16.54 -12.81
N GLU A 15 -19.36 15.36 -12.42
CA GLU A 15 -18.53 14.32 -11.81
C GLU A 15 -17.61 13.64 -12.82
N MET A 16 -18.13 13.37 -14.02
CA MET A 16 -17.37 12.77 -15.12
C MET A 16 -16.25 13.70 -15.59
N ILE A 17 -16.48 15.02 -15.59
CA ILE A 17 -15.46 16.03 -15.91
C ILE A 17 -14.28 15.93 -14.94
N LYS A 18 -14.54 15.77 -13.63
CA LYS A 18 -13.49 15.62 -12.62
C LYS A 18 -12.69 14.33 -12.77
N TYR A 19 -13.34 13.21 -13.13
CA TYR A 19 -12.61 11.97 -13.43
C TYR A 19 -11.71 12.11 -14.66
N LEU A 20 -12.19 12.80 -15.70
CA LEU A 20 -11.39 13.05 -16.90
C LEU A 20 -10.21 13.98 -16.66
N SER A 21 -10.37 15.02 -15.84
CA SER A 21 -9.24 15.89 -15.48
C SER A 21 -8.17 15.12 -14.72
N LYS A 22 -8.56 14.28 -13.73
CA LYS A 22 -7.62 13.41 -13.00
C LYS A 22 -6.93 12.39 -13.91
N LEU A 23 -7.67 11.76 -14.82
CA LEU A 23 -7.10 10.84 -15.80
C LEU A 23 -6.06 11.54 -16.69
N ARG A 24 -6.36 12.75 -17.19
CA ARG A 24 -5.41 13.53 -18.00
C ARG A 24 -4.15 13.91 -17.21
N SER A 25 -4.29 14.29 -15.94
CA SER A 25 -3.17 14.55 -15.03
C SER A 25 -2.30 13.30 -14.79
N LEU A 26 -2.91 12.11 -14.73
CA LEU A 26 -2.15 10.87 -14.60
C LEU A 26 -1.45 10.49 -15.91
N ILE A 27 -2.12 10.63 -17.05
CA ILE A 27 -1.55 10.32 -18.37
C ILE A 27 -0.31 11.17 -18.64
N SER A 28 -0.30 12.45 -18.24
CA SER A 28 0.85 13.34 -18.45
C SER A 28 2.12 12.90 -17.69
N LYS A 29 1.99 12.05 -16.67
CA LYS A 29 3.13 11.47 -15.93
C LYS A 29 3.80 10.32 -16.70
N PHE A 30 3.18 9.77 -17.75
CA PHE A 30 3.74 8.68 -18.54
C PHE A 30 4.30 9.19 -19.87
N GLN A 31 5.43 8.62 -20.30
CA GLN A 31 6.05 8.96 -21.59
C GLN A 31 5.23 8.46 -22.79
N TYR A 32 4.54 7.32 -22.64
CA TYR A 32 3.66 6.73 -23.64
C TYR A 32 2.45 6.10 -22.95
N PHE A 33 1.25 6.31 -23.51
CA PHE A 33 0.00 5.78 -22.97
C PHE A 33 -0.92 5.31 -24.11
N HIS A 34 -1.48 4.11 -23.97
CA HIS A 34 -2.48 3.56 -24.90
C HIS A 34 -3.60 2.91 -24.10
N LEU A 35 -4.84 3.19 -24.49
CA LEU A 35 -6.03 2.63 -23.85
C LEU A 35 -6.75 1.72 -24.84
N LEU A 36 -6.97 0.47 -24.45
CA LEU A 36 -7.59 -0.56 -25.28
C LEU A 36 -8.92 -1.01 -24.67
N ILE A 37 -9.96 -1.10 -25.48
CA ILE A 37 -11.21 -1.77 -25.09
C ILE A 37 -11.02 -3.26 -25.30
N ILE A 38 -11.13 -4.02 -24.22
CA ILE A 38 -11.15 -5.48 -24.28
C ILE A 38 -12.60 -5.98 -24.14
N PRO A 39 -12.96 -7.10 -24.79
CA PRO A 39 -14.26 -7.74 -24.57
C PRO A 39 -14.48 -8.06 -23.10
N TRP A 40 -15.73 -7.98 -22.64
CA TRP A 40 -16.07 -8.21 -21.24
C TRP A 40 -15.57 -9.56 -20.70
N ALA A 41 -15.66 -10.62 -21.52
CA ALA A 41 -15.15 -11.96 -21.17
C ALA A 41 -13.65 -11.97 -20.83
N ASN A 42 -12.87 -11.04 -21.40
CA ASN A 42 -11.43 -10.93 -21.20
C ASN A 42 -11.07 -10.04 -20.00
N ASN A 43 -12.03 -9.30 -19.44
CA ASN A 43 -11.84 -8.45 -18.26
C ASN A 43 -12.31 -9.10 -16.95
N ASN A 44 -12.51 -10.42 -16.96
CA ASN A 44 -13.08 -11.16 -15.82
C ASN A 44 -12.31 -10.93 -14.51
N ARG A 45 -10.97 -10.80 -14.55
CA ARG A 45 -10.18 -10.54 -13.34
C ARG A 45 -10.53 -9.21 -12.67
N ALA A 46 -10.64 -8.12 -13.46
CA ALA A 46 -11.01 -6.82 -12.91
C ALA A 46 -12.47 -6.82 -12.43
N ASP A 47 -13.36 -7.53 -13.13
CA ASP A 47 -14.76 -7.69 -12.73
C ASP A 47 -14.90 -8.45 -11.40
N ILE A 48 -14.14 -9.54 -11.21
CA ILE A 48 -14.09 -10.27 -9.92
C ILE A 48 -13.58 -9.35 -8.80
N LEU A 49 -12.52 -8.58 -9.04
CA LEU A 49 -11.99 -7.65 -8.05
C LEU A 49 -12.99 -6.54 -7.71
N SER A 50 -13.67 -5.98 -8.70
CA SER A 50 -14.73 -4.99 -8.49
C SER A 50 -15.86 -5.57 -7.63
N LYS A 51 -16.30 -6.79 -7.93
CA LYS A 51 -17.31 -7.51 -7.13
C LYS A 51 -16.84 -7.73 -5.69
N LEU A 52 -15.58 -8.13 -5.48
CA LEU A 52 -14.99 -8.28 -4.14
C LEU A 52 -14.91 -6.95 -3.38
N ALA A 53 -14.59 -5.86 -4.06
CA ALA A 53 -14.56 -4.51 -3.49
C ALA A 53 -15.98 -4.00 -3.17
N THR A 54 -17.02 -4.44 -3.86
CA THR A 54 -18.42 -4.09 -3.54
C THR A 54 -19.10 -5.07 -2.60
N ALA A 55 -18.54 -6.26 -2.38
CA ALA A 55 -19.14 -7.29 -1.55
C ALA A 55 -19.22 -6.82 -0.09
N LYS A 56 -20.39 -6.96 0.54
CA LYS A 56 -20.56 -6.56 1.95
C LYS A 56 -19.73 -7.44 2.90
N GLU A 57 -19.48 -8.68 2.52
CA GLU A 57 -18.70 -9.66 3.27
C GLU A 57 -17.65 -10.26 2.35
N ILE A 58 -16.38 -10.13 2.71
CA ILE A 58 -15.31 -10.88 2.05
C ILE A 58 -15.22 -12.23 2.75
N PRO A 59 -15.32 -13.36 2.04
CA PRO A 59 -15.11 -14.66 2.65
C PRO A 59 -13.74 -14.67 3.33
N ARG A 60 -13.70 -14.98 4.64
CA ARG A 60 -12.50 -15.06 5.51
C ARG A 60 -11.47 -16.12 5.09
N MET A 61 -11.55 -16.61 3.86
CA MET A 61 -10.70 -17.64 3.29
C MET A 61 -9.48 -17.00 2.62
N GLY A 62 -8.59 -16.39 3.40
CA GLY A 62 -7.28 -15.93 2.94
C GLY A 62 -6.85 -14.56 3.46
N ASN A 63 -5.56 -14.25 3.21
CA ASN A 63 -4.88 -12.99 3.56
C ASN A 63 -5.28 -11.84 2.62
N ILE A 64 -6.58 -11.67 2.33
CA ILE A 64 -7.06 -10.58 1.49
C ILE A 64 -7.34 -9.39 2.40
N PHE A 65 -6.46 -8.39 2.36
CA PHE A 65 -6.65 -7.11 3.01
C PHE A 65 -7.49 -6.22 2.08
N ARG A 66 -8.60 -5.69 2.60
CA ARG A 66 -9.42 -4.69 1.91
C ARG A 66 -9.41 -3.42 2.75
N GLU A 67 -8.99 -2.34 2.12
CA GLU A 67 -9.10 -1.00 2.67
C GLU A 67 -10.30 -0.32 2.03
N ASP A 68 -11.27 0.07 2.86
CA ASP A 68 -12.41 0.85 2.41
C ASP A 68 -12.06 2.33 2.49
N MET A 69 -11.85 2.94 1.32
CA MET A 69 -11.64 4.38 1.23
C MET A 69 -12.97 5.09 1.47
N GLN A 70 -13.10 5.81 2.59
CA GLN A 70 -14.31 6.57 2.93
C GLN A 70 -14.51 7.80 2.02
N ASN A 71 -13.44 8.23 1.35
CA ASN A 71 -13.41 9.41 0.49
C ASN A 71 -13.44 9.00 -1.00
N LEU A 72 -14.10 9.83 -1.82
CA LEU A 72 -14.08 9.67 -3.27
C LEU A 72 -12.64 9.77 -3.79
N SER A 73 -12.25 8.85 -4.67
CA SER A 73 -10.93 8.82 -5.32
C SER A 73 -10.62 10.05 -6.17
N ILE A 74 -11.59 10.94 -6.36
CA ILE A 74 -11.49 12.22 -7.10
C ILE A 74 -10.96 13.34 -6.21
N ILE A 75 -11.11 13.23 -4.89
CA ILE A 75 -10.59 14.24 -3.96
C ILE A 75 -9.06 14.20 -4.09
N GLU A 76 -8.46 15.36 -4.33
CA GLU A 76 -7.02 15.57 -4.22
C GLU A 76 -6.61 15.28 -2.78
N ASN A 77 -6.37 14.00 -2.48
CA ASN A 77 -5.41 13.68 -1.46
C ASN A 77 -4.09 13.81 -2.18
N ASP A 78 -3.18 14.64 -1.66
CA ASP A 78 -1.79 14.55 -2.04
C ASP A 78 -1.44 13.06 -2.01
N ASP A 79 -1.02 12.48 -3.14
CA ASP A 79 -0.48 11.12 -3.21
C ASP A 79 0.89 11.11 -2.51
N VAL A 80 0.94 11.60 -1.29
CA VAL A 80 1.96 11.29 -0.33
C VAL A 80 1.44 10.03 0.33
N MET A 81 1.70 8.90 -0.34
CA MET A 81 2.11 7.72 0.41
C MET A 81 3.39 8.14 1.11
N ASP A 82 3.27 8.86 2.22
CA ASP A 82 4.34 8.93 3.19
C ASP A 82 4.56 7.47 3.53
N ILE A 83 5.65 6.90 2.99
CA ILE A 83 6.33 5.86 3.73
C ILE A 83 6.68 6.61 4.99
N ASP A 84 5.84 6.44 6.00
CA ASP A 84 6.01 7.09 7.26
C ASP A 84 7.47 6.87 7.64
N VAL A 85 8.27 7.93 7.54
CA VAL A 85 9.64 7.94 8.08
C VAL A 85 9.53 8.12 9.59
N GLU A 86 8.36 7.82 10.17
CA GLU A 86 8.28 7.34 11.53
C GLU A 86 9.26 6.19 11.70
N THR A 87 10.12 6.36 12.71
CA THR A 87 11.07 5.37 13.20
C THR A 87 10.39 4.01 13.24
N SER A 88 10.71 3.14 12.28
CA SER A 88 10.02 1.87 12.18
C SER A 88 10.27 1.10 13.46
N TRP A 89 9.33 0.24 13.86
CA TRP A 89 9.54 -0.62 15.02
C TRP A 89 10.81 -1.48 14.90
N MET A 90 11.33 -1.68 13.67
CA MET A 90 12.61 -2.34 13.41
C MET A 90 13.80 -1.45 13.76
N ASP A 91 13.74 -0.15 13.47
CA ASP A 91 14.80 0.82 13.79
C ASP A 91 15.02 0.91 15.31
N LEU A 92 13.95 0.81 16.10
CA LEU A 92 14.03 0.74 17.57
C LEU A 92 14.71 -0.54 18.06
N ILE A 93 14.51 -1.67 17.38
CA ILE A 93 15.17 -2.94 17.73
C ILE A 93 16.63 -2.92 17.29
N ILE A 94 16.93 -2.35 16.12
CA ILE A 94 18.29 -2.22 15.59
C ILE A 94 19.12 -1.30 16.48
N SER A 95 18.61 -0.12 16.86
CA SER A 95 19.30 0.81 17.76
C SER A 95 19.54 0.20 19.15
N TRP A 96 18.58 -0.56 19.67
CA TRP A 96 18.74 -1.32 20.91
C TRP A 96 19.84 -2.39 20.81
N LEU A 97 19.88 -3.17 19.72
CA LEU A 97 20.86 -4.24 19.51
C LEU A 97 22.26 -3.74 19.12
N MET A 98 22.38 -2.55 18.50
CA MET A 98 23.65 -1.94 18.11
C MET A 98 24.26 -1.08 19.21
N ASP A 99 23.49 -0.12 19.73
CA ASP A 99 24.02 0.98 20.55
C ASP A 99 23.61 0.88 22.04
N GLY A 100 22.68 -0.02 22.38
CA GLY A 100 22.17 -0.17 23.75
C GLY A 100 21.42 1.05 24.28
N VAL A 101 21.03 1.97 23.40
CA VAL A 101 20.35 3.22 23.75
C VAL A 101 18.93 2.91 24.19
N LEU A 102 18.62 3.18 25.46
CA LEU A 102 17.26 3.12 25.98
C LEU A 102 16.47 4.34 25.48
N LEU A 103 15.25 4.10 24.99
CA LEU A 103 14.24 5.14 24.88
C LEU A 103 14.04 5.80 26.26
N VAL A 104 13.84 7.12 26.26
CA VAL A 104 13.68 7.93 27.49
C VAL A 104 12.53 7.40 28.35
N ASP A 105 11.54 6.75 27.74
CA ASP A 105 10.47 6.06 28.45
C ASP A 105 10.83 4.62 28.84
N THR A 106 10.73 4.35 30.15
CA THR A 106 10.99 3.05 30.77
C THR A 106 10.05 1.94 30.31
N MET A 107 8.81 2.27 29.90
CA MET A 107 7.83 1.29 29.45
C MET A 107 8.08 0.85 28.01
N GLU A 108 8.35 1.79 27.11
CA GLU A 108 8.76 1.50 25.73
C GLU A 108 10.07 0.71 25.68
N ALA A 109 11.06 1.06 26.50
CA ALA A 109 12.32 0.33 26.59
C ALA A 109 12.11 -1.14 26.98
N ARG A 110 11.16 -1.43 27.89
CA ARG A 110 10.78 -2.81 28.28
C ARG A 110 10.12 -3.58 27.15
N ILE A 111 9.24 -2.92 26.39
CA ILE A 111 8.56 -3.53 25.24
C ILE A 111 9.56 -3.87 24.14
N VAL A 112 10.49 -2.95 23.85
CA VAL A 112 11.55 -3.16 22.85
C VAL A 112 12.48 -4.27 23.29
N THR A 113 12.98 -4.29 24.53
CA THR A 113 13.83 -5.39 25.03
C THR A 113 13.15 -6.76 24.91
N TYR A 114 11.89 -6.86 25.32
CA TYR A 114 11.14 -8.11 25.21
C TYR A 114 10.98 -8.56 23.74
N LYS A 115 10.68 -7.64 22.83
CA LYS A 115 10.58 -7.94 21.39
C LYS A 115 11.93 -8.32 20.78
N SER A 116 12.99 -7.59 21.11
CA SER A 116 14.36 -7.78 20.61
C SER A 116 14.92 -9.17 20.92
N ASN A 117 14.48 -9.82 22.01
CA ASN A 117 14.89 -11.19 22.33
C ASN A 117 14.59 -12.20 21.21
N ARG A 118 13.57 -11.93 20.38
CA ARG A 118 13.18 -12.77 19.24
C ARG A 118 14.03 -12.54 17.99
N PHE A 119 14.95 -11.59 18.03
CA PHE A 119 15.78 -11.21 16.90
C PHE A 119 17.26 -11.26 17.27
N TYR A 120 18.14 -11.29 16.27
CA TYR A 120 19.55 -11.00 16.42
C TYR A 120 20.04 -10.25 15.18
N LEU A 121 21.08 -9.45 15.36
CA LEU A 121 21.66 -8.64 14.30
C LEU A 121 22.93 -9.32 13.78
N LYS A 122 23.08 -9.43 12.47
CA LYS A 122 24.33 -9.88 11.82
C LYS A 122 24.58 -9.02 10.58
N ASP A 123 25.77 -8.44 10.47
CA ASP A 123 26.16 -7.58 9.35
C ASP A 123 25.16 -6.43 9.08
N LYS A 124 24.61 -5.84 10.16
CA LYS A 124 23.54 -4.82 10.14
C LYS A 124 22.19 -5.28 9.56
N ILE A 125 22.00 -6.58 9.36
CA ILE A 125 20.75 -7.19 8.91
C ILE A 125 20.07 -7.85 10.12
N LEU A 126 18.76 -7.61 10.26
CA LEU A 126 17.95 -8.15 11.36
C LEU A 126 17.40 -9.54 11.00
N TYR A 127 17.72 -10.54 11.83
CA TYR A 127 17.25 -11.91 11.66
C TYR A 127 16.29 -12.29 12.78
N LYS A 128 15.20 -12.99 12.44
CA LYS A 128 14.29 -13.55 13.44
C LYS A 128 14.80 -14.91 13.90
N LYS A 129 14.90 -15.11 15.22
CA LYS A 129 15.20 -16.41 15.83
C LYS A 129 14.01 -17.35 15.61
N SER A 130 14.21 -18.37 14.79
CA SER A 130 13.31 -19.50 14.64
C SER A 130 13.87 -20.71 15.40
N TYR A 131 12.99 -21.59 15.87
CA TYR A 131 13.40 -22.85 16.52
C TYR A 131 13.97 -23.88 15.53
N ALA A 132 13.86 -23.65 14.22
CA ALA A 132 14.40 -24.49 13.15
C ALA A 132 14.94 -23.62 11.98
N PRO A 133 16.00 -24.05 11.28
CA PRO A 133 16.52 -23.36 10.09
C PRO A 133 15.62 -23.61 8.85
N PRO A 134 15.49 -22.64 7.91
CA PRO A 134 16.34 -21.48 7.71
C PRO A 134 15.81 -20.19 8.38
N LEU A 135 16.74 -19.26 8.57
CA LEU A 135 16.52 -17.95 9.19
C LEU A 135 15.71 -17.04 8.26
N LEU A 136 14.66 -16.41 8.78
CA LEU A 136 13.89 -15.41 8.05
C LEU A 136 14.64 -14.07 8.12
N ARG A 137 15.07 -13.58 6.95
CA ARG A 137 15.67 -12.26 6.75
C ARG A 137 14.57 -11.20 6.77
N PHE A 138 14.74 -10.19 7.60
CA PHE A 138 14.01 -8.93 7.50
C PHE A 138 15.00 -7.88 6.96
N LEU A 139 14.54 -7.14 5.96
CA LEU A 139 15.30 -6.39 4.93
C LEU A 139 16.71 -5.92 5.31
#